data_AF-A0A2A4U607-F1
#
_entry.id   AF-A0A2A4U607-F1
#
_cell.length_a   1.000
_cell.length_b   1.000
_cell.length_c   1.000
_cell.angle_alpha   90.00
_cell.angle_beta   90.00
_cell.angle_gamma   90.00
#
_symmetry.space_group_name_H-M   'P 1'
#
loop_
_entity.id
_entity.type
_entity.pdbx_description
1 polymer ?
#
loop_
_entity_poly.entity_id
_entity_poly.type
_entity_poly.pdbx_seq_one_letter_code
_entity_poly.pdbx_strand_id
1 'polypeptide(L)'
;MLEKIKNTTQEITLEQAMFWVNKVPNNTRSFDTREDKLSGSGVTPQTLAELEQLGLQSSTIDGVKHFDSYDLSNISLLLGLPSLQRMAMRCWRASLNNARNAKTMEAQIEYKIDPSQLENDQDDLSVLIPNVGRTRTAISEQLWSGAQALHFQPDLPEKLASFIKATLEGVTFFMLHEELRWNETFFLENRLAECGGASKFLVKRAREEGFEARQVFGLILAEPYATPHFWAEFKIDNQWVAVDPLLIRVLRRSAFLSAEMWPEDRSPGRVLLKLSEVVGYEPQLGRPILSGLEDEAFRIDPIVTQGRRDIAASFPTTFSINAD
;
A
#
# COMPACT_ATOMS: atom_id res chain seq x y z
N MET A 1 -33.41 4.18 11.36
CA MET A 1 -32.71 4.84 12.49
C MET A 1 -31.24 4.90 12.11
N LEU A 2 -30.87 5.85 11.23
CA LEU A 2 -29.49 6.12 10.83
C LEU A 2 -28.97 7.17 11.79
N GLU A 3 -28.40 6.74 12.91
CA GLU A 3 -27.66 7.66 13.78
C GLU A 3 -26.55 8.30 12.95
N LYS A 4 -26.59 9.62 12.89
CA LYS A 4 -25.49 10.45 12.40
C LYS A 4 -24.29 10.18 13.31
N ILE A 5 -23.44 9.23 12.93
CA ILE A 5 -22.09 9.12 13.46
C ILE A 5 -21.41 10.44 13.06
N LYS A 6 -21.40 11.41 13.97
CA LYS A 6 -20.58 12.61 13.89
C LYS A 6 -19.12 12.16 14.10
N ASN A 7 -18.54 11.50 13.10
CA ASN A 7 -17.11 11.33 13.06
C ASN A 7 -16.52 12.69 12.73
N THR A 8 -15.97 13.33 13.76
CA THR A 8 -15.17 14.55 13.73
C THR A 8 -13.84 14.32 13.03
N THR A 9 -13.86 13.83 11.79
CA THR A 9 -12.71 13.97 10.92
C THR A 9 -12.73 15.41 10.44
N GLN A 10 -11.83 16.23 10.98
CA GLN A 10 -11.66 17.61 10.54
C GLN A 10 -11.51 17.61 9.01
N GLU A 11 -12.40 18.32 8.32
CA GLU A 11 -12.30 18.48 6.87
C GLU A 11 -10.98 19.18 6.55
N ILE A 12 -10.25 18.62 5.60
CA ILE A 12 -8.93 19.11 5.19
C ILE A 12 -9.17 20.12 4.08
N THR A 13 -8.66 21.34 4.25
CA THR A 13 -8.79 22.39 3.25
C THR A 13 -7.82 22.19 2.08
N LEU A 14 -8.01 22.94 1.00
CA LEU A 14 -7.08 22.94 -0.14
C LEU A 14 -5.69 23.40 0.27
N GLU A 15 -5.57 24.42 1.11
CA GLU A 15 -4.31 24.93 1.63
C GLU A 15 -3.59 23.89 2.48
N GLN A 16 -4.33 23.15 3.31
CA GLN A 16 -3.76 22.06 4.09
C GLN A 16 -3.31 20.90 3.20
N ALA A 17 -4.07 20.55 2.16
CA ALA A 17 -3.64 19.55 1.20
C ALA A 17 -2.36 19.98 0.46
N MET A 18 -2.32 21.23 -0.01
CA MET A 18 -1.16 21.80 -0.68
C MET A 18 0.06 21.95 0.22
N PHE A 19 -0.12 22.21 1.51
CA PHE A 19 0.97 22.17 2.49
C PHE A 19 1.69 20.82 2.49
N TRP A 20 0.95 19.70 2.40
CA TRP A 20 1.57 18.37 2.35
C TRP A 20 2.18 18.06 0.98
N VAL A 21 1.49 18.40 -0.12
CA VAL A 21 1.99 18.20 -1.49
C VAL A 21 3.30 18.95 -1.73
N ASN A 22 3.42 20.17 -1.23
CA ASN A 22 4.61 21.00 -1.41
C ASN A 22 5.83 20.52 -0.62
N LYS A 23 5.69 19.50 0.25
CA LYS A 23 6.84 18.83 0.88
C LYS A 23 7.59 17.92 -0.10
N VAL A 24 6.94 17.45 -1.17
CA VAL A 24 7.58 16.64 -2.21
C VAL A 24 8.42 17.56 -3.09
N PRO A 25 9.73 17.32 -3.25
CA PRO A 25 10.59 18.12 -4.13
C PRO A 25 10.16 18.05 -5.60
N ASN A 26 10.32 19.15 -6.34
CA ASN A 26 9.90 19.21 -7.74
C ASN A 26 10.70 18.29 -8.67
N ASN A 27 11.96 18.03 -8.35
CA ASN A 27 12.83 17.19 -9.16
C ASN A 27 12.51 15.69 -9.07
N THR A 28 11.63 15.27 -8.18
CA THR A 28 11.18 13.86 -8.07
C THR A 28 9.84 13.62 -8.76
N ARG A 29 9.21 14.64 -9.35
CA ARG A 29 7.88 14.54 -9.99
C ARG A 29 7.99 14.01 -11.42
N SER A 30 7.01 13.22 -11.85
CA SER A 30 6.97 12.60 -13.19
C SER A 30 6.23 13.44 -14.24
N PHE A 31 5.27 14.28 -13.83
CA PHE A 31 4.38 15.02 -14.74
C PHE A 31 3.77 14.15 -15.86
N ASP A 32 3.24 12.99 -15.46
CA ASP A 32 2.72 11.96 -16.37
C ASP A 32 1.22 12.11 -16.70
N THR A 33 0.50 12.96 -15.97
CA THR A 33 -0.96 13.05 -16.07
C THR A 33 -1.39 14.33 -16.77
N ARG A 34 -1.90 14.18 -17.99
CA ARG A 34 -2.46 15.29 -18.77
C ARG A 34 -3.71 15.89 -18.11
N GLU A 35 -3.87 17.20 -18.23
CA GLU A 35 -5.04 17.95 -17.75
C GLU A 35 -6.37 17.42 -18.32
N ASP A 36 -6.38 16.94 -19.57
CA ASP A 36 -7.56 16.37 -20.22
C ASP A 36 -7.93 14.95 -19.72
N LYS A 37 -7.10 14.33 -18.87
CA LYS A 37 -7.26 12.96 -18.35
C LYS A 37 -7.39 12.88 -16.83
N LEU A 38 -7.83 13.97 -16.17
CA LEU A 38 -7.95 14.04 -14.70
C LEU A 38 -9.13 13.26 -14.11
N SER A 39 -10.01 12.68 -14.92
CA SER A 39 -11.28 12.08 -14.48
C SER A 39 -11.12 11.00 -13.40
N GLY A 40 -10.00 10.27 -13.37
CA GLY A 40 -9.72 9.25 -12.35
C GLY A 40 -9.39 9.78 -10.95
N SER A 41 -9.05 11.07 -10.83
CA SER A 41 -8.69 11.72 -9.56
C SER A 41 -9.90 12.35 -8.84
N GLY A 42 -10.99 12.60 -9.56
CA GLY A 42 -12.12 13.38 -9.01
C GLY A 42 -11.82 14.86 -8.79
N VAL A 43 -10.64 15.35 -9.18
CA VAL A 43 -10.31 16.78 -9.19
C VAL A 43 -11.07 17.43 -10.34
N THR A 44 -11.94 18.39 -10.02
CA THR A 44 -12.70 19.15 -11.02
C THR A 44 -11.83 20.26 -11.64
N PRO A 45 -12.18 20.80 -12.82
CA PRO A 45 -11.46 21.93 -13.41
C PRO A 45 -11.39 23.15 -12.48
N GLN A 46 -12.45 23.42 -11.71
CA GLN A 46 -12.45 24.51 -10.72
C GLN A 46 -11.46 24.22 -9.60
N THR A 47 -11.53 23.02 -9.01
CA THR A 47 -10.60 22.59 -7.94
C THR A 47 -9.15 22.63 -8.42
N LEU A 48 -8.89 22.21 -9.67
CA LEU A 48 -7.57 22.28 -10.27
C LEU A 48 -7.06 23.73 -10.35
N ALA A 49 -7.88 24.65 -10.88
CA ALA A 49 -7.51 26.06 -10.98
C ALA A 49 -7.21 26.67 -9.60
N GLU A 50 -7.95 26.29 -8.56
CA GLU A 50 -7.68 26.69 -7.17
C GLU A 50 -6.36 26.10 -6.65
N LEU A 51 -6.08 24.81 -6.90
CA LEU A 51 -4.82 24.16 -6.53
C LEU A 51 -3.62 24.79 -7.23
N GLU A 52 -3.75 25.17 -8.52
CA GLU A 52 -2.71 25.88 -9.26
C GLU A 52 -2.41 27.26 -8.66
N GLN A 53 -3.44 28.01 -8.25
CA GLN A 53 -3.27 29.28 -7.54
C GLN A 53 -2.55 29.10 -6.19
N LEU A 54 -2.73 27.94 -5.56
CA LEU A 54 -2.04 27.54 -4.34
C LEU A 54 -0.65 26.90 -4.59
N GLY A 55 -0.19 26.85 -5.83
CA GLY A 55 1.16 26.43 -6.20
C GLY A 55 1.33 24.96 -6.57
N LEU A 56 0.25 24.26 -6.95
CA LEU A 56 0.36 22.93 -7.55
C LEU A 56 1.28 22.99 -8.77
N GLN A 57 2.32 22.16 -8.74
CA GLN A 57 3.32 22.13 -9.80
C GLN A 57 2.76 21.47 -11.06
N SER A 58 3.16 21.99 -12.21
CA SER A 58 2.81 21.42 -13.52
C SER A 58 3.98 21.59 -14.49
N SER A 59 3.99 20.77 -15.53
CA SER A 59 4.85 20.94 -16.70
C SER A 59 4.00 21.11 -17.96
N THR A 60 4.48 21.86 -18.94
CA THR A 60 3.79 22.01 -20.23
C THR A 60 4.51 21.21 -21.29
N ILE A 61 3.83 20.22 -21.87
CA ILE A 61 4.35 19.35 -22.94
C ILE A 61 3.41 19.48 -24.13
N ASP A 62 3.94 19.88 -25.29
CA ASP A 62 3.16 20.11 -26.53
C ASP A 62 1.94 21.02 -26.34
N GLY A 63 2.08 22.05 -25.49
CA GLY A 63 1.02 23.01 -25.19
C GLY A 63 -0.06 22.50 -24.23
N VAL A 64 0.09 21.30 -23.67
CA VAL A 64 -0.83 20.71 -22.69
C VAL A 64 -0.17 20.67 -21.32
N LYS A 65 -0.93 21.04 -20.27
CA LYS A 65 -0.46 20.91 -18.90
C LYS A 65 -0.46 19.46 -18.44
N HIS A 66 0.60 19.10 -17.75
CA HIS A 66 0.82 17.81 -17.15
C HIS A 66 1.08 17.98 -15.65
N PHE A 67 0.47 17.12 -14.86
CA PHE A 67 0.58 17.08 -13.41
C PHE A 67 1.17 15.75 -12.98
N ASP A 68 1.72 15.73 -11.78
CA ASP A 68 2.21 14.51 -11.16
C ASP A 68 1.04 13.62 -10.69
N SER A 69 0.99 12.36 -11.14
CA SER A 69 -0.09 11.43 -10.77
C SER A 69 -0.18 11.17 -9.27
N TYR A 70 0.94 11.19 -8.54
CA TYR A 70 0.94 10.99 -7.09
C TYR A 70 0.46 12.23 -6.36
N ASP A 71 0.81 13.44 -6.79
CA ASP A 71 0.24 14.67 -6.23
C ASP A 71 -1.30 14.67 -6.36
N LEU A 72 -1.82 14.38 -7.55
CA LEU A 72 -3.26 14.31 -7.79
C LEU A 72 -3.92 13.24 -6.91
N SER A 73 -3.32 12.05 -6.84
CA SER A 73 -3.86 10.95 -6.03
C SER A 73 -3.83 11.28 -4.54
N ASN A 74 -2.79 11.94 -4.05
CA ASN A 74 -2.69 12.40 -2.66
C ASN A 74 -3.73 13.48 -2.37
N ILE A 75 -3.90 14.48 -3.25
CA ILE A 75 -4.94 15.50 -3.13
C ILE A 75 -6.33 14.87 -3.02
N SER A 76 -6.64 13.92 -3.91
CA SER A 76 -7.91 13.20 -3.88
C SER A 76 -8.15 12.49 -2.55
N LEU A 77 -7.12 11.84 -1.98
CA LEU A 77 -7.22 11.18 -0.69
C LEU A 77 -7.36 12.19 0.47
N LEU A 78 -6.57 13.25 0.46
CA LEU A 78 -6.53 14.25 1.53
C LEU A 78 -7.86 14.99 1.65
N LEU A 79 -8.46 15.35 0.52
CA LEU A 79 -9.73 16.08 0.39
C LEU A 79 -10.97 15.16 0.37
N GLY A 80 -10.77 13.85 0.34
CA GLY A 80 -11.87 12.89 0.24
C GLY A 80 -12.64 13.00 -1.08
N LEU A 81 -11.96 13.23 -2.20
CA LEU A 81 -12.58 13.21 -3.53
C LEU A 81 -12.83 11.77 -4.00
N PRO A 82 -13.78 11.53 -4.92
CA PRO A 82 -13.93 10.24 -5.57
C PRO A 82 -12.71 9.91 -6.44
N SER A 83 -11.98 8.83 -6.13
CA SER A 83 -10.86 8.34 -6.92
C SER A 83 -10.76 6.81 -6.89
N LEU A 84 -9.97 6.23 -7.80
CA LEU A 84 -9.68 4.80 -7.80
C LEU A 84 -9.03 4.33 -6.49
N GLN A 85 -8.11 5.13 -5.93
CA GLN A 85 -7.45 4.83 -4.67
C GLN A 85 -8.46 4.81 -3.51
N ARG A 86 -9.39 5.78 -3.48
CA ARG A 86 -10.44 5.80 -2.46
C ARG A 86 -11.40 4.62 -2.64
N MET A 87 -11.67 4.20 -3.86
CA MET A 87 -12.43 2.98 -4.13
C MET A 87 -11.71 1.75 -3.56
N ALA A 88 -10.41 1.57 -3.84
CA ALA A 88 -9.60 0.48 -3.30
C ALA A 88 -9.61 0.47 -1.76
N MET A 89 -9.42 1.63 -1.11
CA MET A 89 -9.49 1.75 0.35
C MET A 89 -10.86 1.34 0.93
N ARG A 90 -11.96 1.61 0.22
CA ARG A 90 -13.29 1.13 0.65
C ARG A 90 -13.40 -0.39 0.57
N CYS A 91 -12.81 -1.02 -0.45
CA CYS A 91 -12.71 -2.46 -0.57
C CYS A 91 -11.85 -3.05 0.58
N TRP A 92 -10.67 -2.50 0.84
CA TRP A 92 -9.81 -2.94 1.95
C TRP A 92 -10.51 -2.82 3.31
N ARG A 93 -11.22 -1.72 3.55
CA ARG A 93 -12.06 -1.53 4.76
C ARG A 93 -13.13 -2.61 4.87
N ALA A 94 -13.82 -2.93 3.76
CA ALA A 94 -14.84 -3.98 3.76
C ALA A 94 -14.23 -5.34 4.13
N SER A 95 -13.08 -5.69 3.56
CA SER A 95 -12.34 -6.91 3.91
C SER A 95 -12.00 -6.96 5.40
N LEU A 96 -11.47 -5.86 5.97
CA LEU A 96 -11.16 -5.80 7.40
C LEU A 96 -12.42 -6.02 8.25
N ASN A 97 -13.51 -5.31 7.96
CA ASN A 97 -14.75 -5.46 8.71
C ASN A 97 -15.32 -6.89 8.64
N ASN A 98 -15.26 -7.53 7.48
CA ASN A 98 -15.66 -8.93 7.30
C ASN A 98 -14.75 -9.87 8.10
N ALA A 99 -13.44 -9.67 7.99
CA ALA A 99 -12.42 -10.46 8.67
C ALA A 99 -12.49 -10.36 10.20
N ARG A 100 -12.97 -9.23 10.75
CA ARG A 100 -13.09 -9.05 12.21
C ARG A 100 -13.99 -10.10 12.87
N ASN A 101 -15.13 -10.39 12.25
CA ASN A 101 -16.16 -11.24 12.85
C ASN A 101 -16.07 -12.71 12.41
N ALA A 102 -15.26 -12.99 11.39
CA ALA A 102 -15.08 -14.35 10.89
C ALA A 102 -14.35 -15.22 11.93
N LYS A 103 -14.84 -16.43 12.19
CA LYS A 103 -14.08 -17.44 12.94
C LYS A 103 -12.96 -18.01 12.07
N THR A 104 -13.35 -18.42 10.86
CA THR A 104 -12.45 -18.86 9.79
C THR A 104 -12.79 -18.10 8.52
N MET A 105 -11.76 -17.67 7.79
CA MET A 105 -11.88 -16.97 6.53
C MET A 105 -10.92 -17.59 5.53
N GLU A 106 -11.41 -17.88 4.34
CA GLU A 106 -10.60 -18.36 3.23
C GLU A 106 -10.70 -17.36 2.09
N ALA A 107 -9.57 -17.02 1.48
CA ALA A 107 -9.51 -16.23 0.26
C ALA A 107 -9.14 -17.12 -0.92
N GLN A 108 -9.91 -17.03 -2.00
CA GLN A 108 -9.54 -17.57 -3.30
C GLN A 108 -8.92 -16.44 -4.12
N ILE A 109 -7.72 -16.67 -4.64
CA ILE A 109 -6.96 -15.64 -5.36
C ILE A 109 -6.48 -16.22 -6.68
N GLU A 110 -6.59 -15.43 -7.74
CA GLU A 110 -6.07 -15.75 -9.07
C GLU A 110 -5.03 -14.70 -9.48
N TYR A 111 -4.00 -15.13 -10.21
CA TYR A 111 -3.03 -14.22 -10.80
C TYR A 111 -3.25 -14.18 -12.30
N LYS A 112 -3.65 -13.02 -12.82
CA LYS A 112 -3.94 -12.84 -14.24
C LYS A 112 -3.07 -11.77 -14.85
N ILE A 113 -2.59 -12.01 -16.06
CA ILE A 113 -1.88 -11.03 -16.87
C ILE A 113 -2.62 -10.79 -18.18
N ASP A 114 -2.36 -9.66 -18.82
CA ASP A 114 -2.71 -9.45 -20.22
C ASP A 114 -1.53 -9.93 -21.10
N PRO A 115 -1.69 -11.01 -21.88
CA PRO A 115 -0.61 -11.54 -22.71
C PRO A 115 -0.08 -10.54 -23.75
N SER A 116 -0.86 -9.52 -24.12
CA SER A 116 -0.41 -8.48 -25.06
C SER A 116 0.72 -7.60 -24.51
N GLN A 117 1.00 -7.67 -23.22
CA GLN A 117 2.11 -6.97 -22.59
C GLN A 117 3.46 -7.66 -22.79
N LEU A 118 3.46 -8.92 -23.22
CA LEU A 118 4.66 -9.73 -23.38
C LEU A 118 5.36 -9.39 -24.70
N GLU A 119 6.68 -9.22 -24.67
CA GLU A 119 7.48 -8.90 -25.86
C GLU A 119 7.93 -10.16 -26.62
N ASN A 120 8.03 -11.29 -25.92
CA ASN A 120 8.51 -12.55 -26.46
C ASN A 120 7.83 -13.73 -25.77
N ASP A 121 7.16 -14.58 -26.55
CA ASP A 121 6.40 -15.73 -26.07
C ASP A 121 7.30 -16.91 -25.65
N GLN A 122 8.62 -16.80 -25.86
CA GLN A 122 9.59 -17.86 -25.56
C GLN A 122 10.18 -17.78 -24.15
N ASP A 123 10.08 -16.64 -23.47
CA ASP A 123 10.69 -16.45 -22.16
C ASP A 123 9.70 -16.80 -21.04
N ASP A 124 10.10 -17.71 -20.15
CA ASP A 124 9.32 -18.09 -18.97
C ASP A 124 9.02 -16.86 -18.08
N LEU A 125 7.85 -16.89 -17.47
CA LEU A 125 7.47 -15.94 -16.43
C LEU A 125 7.98 -16.43 -15.08
N SER A 126 8.33 -15.50 -14.21
CA SER A 126 8.57 -15.78 -12.81
C SER A 126 7.54 -15.11 -11.90
N VAL A 127 6.99 -15.89 -10.99
CA VAL A 127 5.83 -15.53 -10.16
C VAL A 127 6.15 -15.75 -8.68
N LEU A 128 5.82 -14.78 -7.82
CA LEU A 128 5.87 -14.92 -6.36
C LEU A 128 4.58 -15.57 -5.83
N ILE A 129 4.66 -16.83 -5.44
CA ILE A 129 3.52 -17.63 -4.97
C ILE A 129 3.52 -17.71 -3.43
N PRO A 130 2.37 -17.53 -2.75
CA PRO A 130 2.29 -17.64 -1.29
C PRO A 130 2.80 -18.98 -0.78
N ASN A 131 3.61 -18.96 0.28
CA ASN A 131 4.21 -20.15 0.93
C ASN A 131 5.14 -21.01 0.06
N VAL A 132 5.27 -20.71 -1.23
CA VAL A 132 6.19 -21.39 -2.16
C VAL A 132 7.39 -20.50 -2.45
N GLY A 133 7.18 -19.19 -2.52
CA GLY A 133 8.17 -18.23 -2.98
C GLY A 133 8.19 -18.15 -4.50
N ARG A 134 9.37 -17.85 -5.05
CA ARG A 134 9.53 -17.60 -6.47
C ARG A 134 9.50 -18.88 -7.29
N THR A 135 8.64 -18.93 -8.29
CA THR A 135 8.48 -20.06 -9.20
C THR A 135 8.58 -19.59 -10.65
N ARG A 136 9.04 -20.45 -11.55
CA ARG A 136 8.96 -20.23 -13.01
C ARG A 136 7.72 -20.93 -13.55
N THR A 137 7.00 -20.28 -14.46
CA THR A 137 5.81 -20.83 -15.09
C THR A 137 5.77 -20.46 -16.57
N ALA A 138 5.15 -21.34 -17.36
CA ALA A 138 4.87 -21.05 -18.75
C ALA A 138 3.86 -19.88 -18.85
N ILE A 139 3.92 -19.18 -19.98
CA ILE A 139 2.99 -18.08 -20.27
C ILE A 139 1.57 -18.62 -20.37
N SER A 140 0.66 -18.01 -19.61
CA SER A 140 -0.77 -18.29 -19.55
C SER A 140 -1.50 -17.02 -19.11
N GLU A 141 -2.75 -16.83 -19.52
CA GLU A 141 -3.59 -15.75 -18.99
C GLU A 141 -3.79 -15.88 -17.48
N GLN A 142 -3.93 -17.12 -16.98
CA GLN A 142 -4.01 -17.46 -15.57
C GLN A 142 -2.72 -18.15 -15.14
N LEU A 143 -1.90 -17.44 -14.35
CA LEU A 143 -0.58 -17.91 -13.93
C LEU A 143 -0.63 -18.78 -12.68
N TRP A 144 -1.57 -18.48 -11.80
CA TRP A 144 -1.75 -19.18 -10.52
C TRP A 144 -3.18 -18.99 -10.00
N SER A 145 -3.65 -19.98 -9.24
CA SER A 145 -4.87 -19.88 -8.44
C SER A 145 -4.71 -20.70 -7.18
N GLY A 146 -5.19 -20.18 -6.05
CA GLY A 146 -5.13 -20.91 -4.79
C GLY A 146 -6.01 -20.34 -3.68
N ALA A 147 -6.38 -21.25 -2.78
CA ALA A 147 -7.08 -20.98 -1.54
C ALA A 147 -6.07 -20.64 -0.42
N GLN A 148 -6.34 -19.61 0.37
CA GLN A 148 -5.51 -19.23 1.52
C GLN A 148 -6.37 -19.10 2.77
N ALA A 149 -6.06 -19.92 3.78
CA ALA A 149 -6.66 -19.81 5.10
C ALA A 149 -6.08 -18.60 5.85
N LEU A 150 -6.95 -17.75 6.38
CA LEU A 150 -6.59 -16.51 7.07
C LEU A 150 -6.91 -16.67 8.56
N HIS A 151 -5.86 -16.68 9.37
CA HIS A 151 -5.97 -17.00 10.79
C HIS A 151 -6.10 -15.76 11.67
N PHE A 152 -6.73 -15.93 12.83
CA PHE A 152 -6.67 -14.93 13.90
C PHE A 152 -5.23 -14.66 14.30
N GLN A 153 -4.92 -13.39 14.54
CA GLN A 153 -3.65 -12.99 15.11
C GLN A 153 -3.91 -12.40 16.50
N PRO A 154 -3.06 -12.72 17.49
CA PRO A 154 -3.23 -12.24 18.85
C PRO A 154 -3.13 -10.71 18.93
N ASP A 155 -3.69 -10.16 20.00
CA ASP A 155 -3.50 -8.75 20.32
C ASP A 155 -2.03 -8.46 20.64
N LEU A 156 -1.59 -7.24 20.35
CA LEU A 156 -0.20 -6.84 20.62
C LEU A 156 0.01 -6.60 22.12
N PRO A 157 1.13 -7.07 22.71
CA PRO A 157 1.50 -6.70 24.06
C PRO A 157 1.58 -5.17 24.23
N GLU A 158 1.14 -4.64 25.37
CA GLU A 158 1.06 -3.19 25.64
C GLU A 158 2.37 -2.45 25.37
N LYS A 159 3.51 -3.06 25.73
CA LYS A 159 4.84 -2.50 25.46
C LYS A 159 5.08 -2.31 23.96
N LEU A 160 4.70 -3.29 23.14
CA LEU A 160 4.85 -3.24 21.70
C LEU A 160 3.88 -2.24 21.07
N ALA A 161 2.61 -2.25 21.49
CA ALA A 161 1.60 -1.29 21.04
C ALA A 161 2.04 0.18 21.31
N SER A 162 2.55 0.44 22.51
CA SER A 162 3.09 1.76 22.91
C SER A 162 4.29 2.17 22.07
N PHE A 163 5.21 1.23 21.82
CA PHE A 163 6.37 1.46 20.95
C PHE A 163 5.95 1.80 19.51
N ILE A 164 5.01 1.06 18.93
CA ILE A 164 4.52 1.29 17.56
C ILE A 164 3.90 2.68 17.45
N LYS A 165 3.05 3.04 18.42
CA LYS A 165 2.38 4.34 18.47
C LYS A 165 3.39 5.48 18.51
N ALA A 166 4.39 5.41 19.40
CA ALA A 166 5.42 6.43 19.53
C ALA A 166 6.30 6.53 18.28
N THR A 167 6.66 5.39 17.68
CA THR A 167 7.55 5.34 16.51
C THR A 167 6.94 6.03 15.29
N LEU A 168 5.63 5.87 15.10
CA LEU A 168 4.91 6.40 13.94
C LEU A 168 4.07 7.63 14.29
N GLU A 169 4.30 8.28 15.42
CA GLU A 169 3.59 9.50 15.78
C GLU A 169 3.76 10.59 14.71
N GLY A 170 2.65 11.24 14.34
CA GLY A 170 2.61 12.31 13.33
C GLY A 170 2.82 11.84 11.88
N VAL A 171 3.09 10.56 11.63
CA VAL A 171 3.27 10.03 10.27
C VAL A 171 1.95 10.01 9.52
N THR A 172 1.95 10.64 8.34
CA THR A 172 0.82 10.72 7.42
C THR A 172 1.08 9.84 6.19
N PHE A 173 0.07 9.07 5.78
CA PHE A 173 0.15 8.31 4.54
C PHE A 173 0.23 9.26 3.35
N PHE A 174 1.20 9.01 2.47
CA PHE A 174 1.44 9.79 1.26
C PHE A 174 2.04 8.87 0.20
N MET A 175 1.47 8.86 -1.01
CA MET A 175 2.10 8.17 -2.15
C MET A 175 3.35 8.94 -2.56
N LEU A 176 4.47 8.25 -2.67
CA LEU A 176 5.78 8.83 -2.90
C LEU A 176 6.44 8.17 -4.10
N HIS A 177 7.21 8.94 -4.85
CA HIS A 177 8.11 8.41 -5.86
C HIS A 177 9.22 7.59 -5.21
N GLU A 178 9.77 6.61 -5.93
CA GLU A 178 10.72 5.64 -5.39
C GLU A 178 11.90 6.28 -4.65
N GLU A 179 12.40 7.41 -5.17
CA GLU A 179 13.52 8.17 -4.62
C GLU A 179 13.25 8.66 -3.18
N LEU A 180 11.98 8.91 -2.85
CA LEU A 180 11.55 9.36 -1.53
C LEU A 180 10.98 8.23 -0.69
N ARG A 181 10.30 7.27 -1.32
CA ARG A 181 9.65 6.10 -0.70
C ARG A 181 10.53 5.41 0.33
N TRP A 182 11.80 5.25 0.01
CA TRP A 182 12.77 4.49 0.79
C TRP A 182 13.77 5.37 1.55
N ASN A 183 13.66 6.69 1.41
CA ASN A 183 14.56 7.67 1.98
C ASN A 183 14.18 7.97 3.43
N GLU A 184 15.01 7.48 4.35
CA GLU A 184 14.78 7.64 5.78
C GLU A 184 14.90 9.10 6.24
N THR A 185 15.82 9.88 5.66
CA THR A 185 15.95 11.31 5.97
C THR A 185 14.66 12.04 5.62
N PHE A 186 14.13 11.82 4.42
CA PHE A 186 12.87 12.42 3.99
C PHE A 186 11.71 12.02 4.92
N PHE A 187 11.62 10.74 5.29
CA PHE A 187 10.63 10.24 6.25
C PHE A 187 10.71 10.97 7.60
N LEU A 188 11.91 11.09 8.17
CA LEU A 188 12.14 11.68 9.49
C LEU A 188 11.80 13.17 9.51
N GLU A 189 12.19 13.90 8.48
CA GLU A 189 11.97 15.35 8.35
C GLU A 189 10.50 15.69 8.06
N ASN A 190 9.86 14.95 7.15
CA ASN A 190 8.55 15.34 6.63
C ASN A 190 7.38 14.63 7.30
N ARG A 191 7.65 13.49 7.97
CA ARG A 191 6.65 12.56 8.51
C ARG A 191 5.63 12.11 7.46
N LEU A 192 6.10 11.94 6.23
CA LEU A 192 5.35 11.40 5.11
C LEU A 192 5.88 10.02 4.77
N ALA A 193 4.98 9.08 4.54
CA ALA A 193 5.36 7.72 4.20
C ALA A 193 4.26 7.00 3.43
N GLU A 194 4.66 6.06 2.58
CA GLU A 194 3.79 4.99 2.11
C GLU A 194 4.06 3.70 2.89
N CYS A 195 3.38 2.61 2.51
CA CYS A 195 3.46 1.32 3.21
C CYS A 195 4.90 0.79 3.30
N GLY A 196 5.68 0.92 2.23
CA GLY A 196 7.09 0.50 2.19
C GLY A 196 7.98 1.27 3.17
N GLY A 197 8.00 2.60 3.07
CA GLY A 197 8.83 3.44 3.93
C GLY A 197 8.49 3.33 5.41
N ALA A 198 7.18 3.31 5.74
CA ALA A 198 6.72 3.22 7.12
C ALA A 198 7.07 1.87 7.78
N SER A 199 6.83 0.75 7.07
CA SER A 199 7.17 -0.57 7.59
C SER A 199 8.68 -0.79 7.71
N LYS A 200 9.47 -0.28 6.74
CA LYS A 200 10.95 -0.26 6.82
C LYS A 200 11.43 0.45 8.08
N PHE A 201 10.94 1.67 8.31
CA PHE A 201 11.33 2.47 9.47
C PHE A 201 10.90 1.80 10.79
N LEU A 202 9.67 1.30 10.86
CA LEU A 202 9.16 0.61 12.04
C LEU A 202 10.00 -0.63 12.40
N VAL A 203 10.35 -1.46 11.41
CA VAL A 203 11.18 -2.66 11.62
C VAL A 203 12.60 -2.30 12.04
N LYS A 204 13.19 -1.26 11.43
CA LYS A 204 14.51 -0.77 11.83
C LYS A 204 14.52 -0.36 13.31
N ARG A 205 13.61 0.54 13.69
CA ARG A 205 13.47 1.01 15.08
C ARG A 205 13.15 -0.13 16.04
N ALA A 206 12.31 -1.09 15.63
CA ALA A 206 11.96 -2.24 16.45
C ALA A 206 13.17 -3.10 16.79
N ARG A 207 14.02 -3.39 15.80
CA ARG A 207 15.26 -4.15 15.99
C ARG A 207 16.25 -3.42 16.89
N GLU A 208 16.35 -2.10 16.76
CA GLU A 208 17.17 -1.25 17.64
C GLU A 208 16.70 -1.28 19.10
N GLU A 209 15.40 -1.43 19.34
CA GLU A 209 14.80 -1.61 20.68
C GLU A 209 14.77 -3.08 21.15
N GLY A 210 15.38 -3.99 20.39
CA GLY A 210 15.50 -5.41 20.74
C GLY A 210 14.27 -6.28 20.45
N PHE A 211 13.29 -5.79 19.68
CA PHE A 211 12.19 -6.62 19.22
C PHE A 211 12.61 -7.49 18.02
N GLU A 212 12.14 -8.74 17.98
CA GLU A 212 12.26 -9.59 16.80
C GLU A 212 11.20 -9.18 15.78
N ALA A 213 11.64 -8.43 14.76
CA ALA A 213 10.78 -7.84 13.73
C ALA A 213 11.34 -8.05 12.32
N ARG A 214 10.46 -8.10 11.32
CA ARG A 214 10.80 -8.18 9.89
C ARG A 214 9.85 -7.35 9.03
N GLN A 215 10.34 -6.90 7.87
CA GLN A 215 9.49 -6.29 6.86
C GLN A 215 9.06 -7.37 5.86
N VAL A 216 7.81 -7.31 5.42
CA VAL A 216 7.21 -8.28 4.52
C VAL A 216 6.58 -7.57 3.33
N PHE A 217 6.66 -8.20 2.17
CA PHE A 217 5.96 -7.83 0.95
C PHE A 217 4.89 -8.88 0.62
N GLY A 218 3.74 -8.43 0.14
CA GLY A 218 2.68 -9.30 -0.33
C GLY A 218 1.44 -8.54 -0.76
N LEU A 219 0.27 -9.06 -0.41
CA LEU A 219 -1.02 -8.53 -0.88
C LEU A 219 -1.93 -8.12 0.28
N ILE A 220 -2.62 -6.97 0.14
CA ILE A 220 -3.87 -6.70 0.85
C ILE A 220 -4.98 -7.42 0.09
N LEU A 221 -5.64 -8.37 0.73
CA LEU A 221 -6.74 -9.13 0.16
C LEU A 221 -8.03 -8.31 0.22
N ALA A 222 -8.64 -8.09 -0.94
CA ALA A 222 -9.94 -7.47 -1.03
C ALA A 222 -10.72 -7.86 -2.27
N GLU A 223 -12.04 -7.83 -2.17
CA GLU A 223 -12.92 -7.98 -3.31
C GLU A 223 -13.09 -6.62 -4.03
N PRO A 224 -13.01 -6.58 -5.38
CA PRO A 224 -12.79 -7.72 -6.27
C PRO A 224 -11.31 -8.04 -6.57
N TYR A 225 -10.37 -7.19 -6.15
CA TYR A 225 -8.94 -7.36 -6.42
C TYR A 225 -8.08 -7.11 -5.19
N ALA A 226 -7.08 -7.96 -4.98
CA ALA A 226 -6.01 -7.72 -4.03
C ALA A 226 -5.03 -6.66 -4.56
N THR A 227 -4.24 -6.05 -3.65
CA THR A 227 -3.28 -4.98 -4.01
C THR A 227 -1.91 -5.25 -3.38
N PRO A 228 -0.79 -5.07 -4.11
CA PRO A 228 0.56 -5.16 -3.55
C PRO A 228 0.77 -4.23 -2.37
N HIS A 229 1.48 -4.70 -1.35
CA HIS A 229 1.62 -3.99 -0.08
C HIS A 229 2.84 -4.43 0.73
N PHE A 230 3.33 -3.52 1.58
CA PHE A 230 4.40 -3.79 2.55
C PHE A 230 3.90 -3.55 3.98
N TRP A 231 4.30 -4.41 4.92
CA TRP A 231 3.99 -4.27 6.34
C TRP A 231 5.13 -4.76 7.23
N ALA A 232 5.02 -4.52 8.53
CA ALA A 232 5.92 -5.07 9.53
C ALA A 232 5.31 -6.32 10.17
N GLU A 233 6.12 -7.31 10.49
CA GLU A 233 5.73 -8.43 11.35
C GLU A 233 6.61 -8.47 12.59
N PHE A 234 6.01 -8.82 13.72
CA PHE A 234 6.68 -8.98 15.01
C PHE A 234 6.47 -10.40 15.52
N LYS A 235 7.50 -10.98 16.15
CA LYS A 235 7.36 -12.29 16.76
C LYS A 235 6.82 -12.17 18.19
N ILE A 236 5.66 -12.78 18.42
CA ILE A 236 4.93 -12.77 19.69
C ILE A 236 4.55 -14.22 19.98
N ASP A 237 4.99 -14.77 21.11
CA ASP A 237 4.71 -16.17 21.51
C ASP A 237 5.00 -17.20 20.39
N ASN A 238 6.14 -17.04 19.70
CA ASN A 238 6.58 -17.83 18.53
C ASN A 238 5.71 -17.70 17.27
N GLN A 239 4.80 -16.73 17.21
CA GLN A 239 3.99 -16.42 16.03
C GLN A 239 4.41 -15.09 15.42
N TRP A 240 4.43 -15.01 14.09
CA TRP A 240 4.61 -13.74 13.39
C TRP A 240 3.27 -13.03 13.26
N VAL A 241 3.19 -11.83 13.83
CA VAL A 241 1.98 -11.01 13.87
C VAL A 241 2.20 -9.78 13.01
N ALA A 242 1.29 -9.57 12.05
CA ALA A 242 1.32 -8.43 11.16
C ALA A 242 0.91 -7.15 11.88
N VAL A 243 1.61 -6.07 11.59
CA VAL A 243 1.42 -4.75 12.18
C VAL A 243 1.47 -3.72 11.07
N ASP A 244 0.38 -2.98 10.90
CA ASP A 244 0.31 -1.86 9.97
C ASP A 244 -0.63 -0.73 10.46
N PRO A 245 -0.16 0.08 11.41
CA PRO A 245 -0.94 1.23 11.90
C PRO A 245 -1.18 2.28 10.81
N LEU A 246 -0.31 2.38 9.79
CA LEU A 246 -0.47 3.37 8.73
C LEU A 246 -1.66 3.03 7.82
N LEU A 247 -1.83 1.74 7.48
CA LEU A 247 -3.02 1.24 6.79
C LEU A 247 -4.29 1.52 7.61
N ILE A 248 -4.29 1.21 8.91
CA ILE A 248 -5.45 1.47 9.77
C ILE A 248 -5.79 2.98 9.79
N ARG A 249 -4.79 3.86 9.93
CA ARG A 249 -5.00 5.32 9.89
C ARG A 249 -5.55 5.81 8.57
N VAL A 250 -4.98 5.39 7.44
CA VAL A 250 -5.45 5.85 6.13
C VAL A 250 -6.88 5.36 5.85
N LEU A 251 -7.23 4.15 6.29
CA LEU A 251 -8.59 3.64 6.16
C LEU A 251 -9.59 4.37 7.07
N ARG A 252 -9.17 4.76 8.29
CA ARG A 252 -10.00 5.60 9.17
C ARG A 252 -10.31 6.94 8.51
N ARG A 253 -9.30 7.59 7.92
CA ARG A 253 -9.43 8.90 7.27
C ARG A 253 -10.21 8.83 5.96
N SER A 254 -9.80 7.96 5.05
CA SER A 254 -10.24 7.97 3.64
C SER A 254 -11.43 7.05 3.36
N ALA A 255 -11.65 6.05 4.23
CA ALA A 255 -12.71 5.06 4.08
C ALA A 255 -13.65 4.99 5.29
N PHE A 256 -13.46 5.80 6.35
CA PHE A 256 -14.29 5.77 7.56
C PHE A 256 -14.27 4.42 8.29
N LEU A 257 -13.10 3.77 8.38
CA LEU A 257 -12.91 2.64 9.29
C LEU A 257 -13.16 3.08 10.74
N SER A 258 -13.84 2.27 11.54
CA SER A 258 -14.14 2.63 12.94
C SER A 258 -12.89 2.54 13.82
N ALA A 259 -12.59 3.63 14.54
CA ALA A 259 -11.47 3.69 15.48
C ALA A 259 -11.65 2.77 16.69
N GLU A 260 -12.89 2.55 17.12
CA GLU A 260 -13.22 1.66 18.23
C GLU A 260 -13.03 0.19 17.84
N MET A 261 -13.43 -0.17 16.62
CA MET A 261 -13.31 -1.55 16.15
C MET A 261 -11.90 -1.89 15.67
N TRP A 262 -11.18 -0.89 15.16
CA TRP A 262 -9.84 -0.99 14.61
C TRP A 262 -8.93 0.07 15.23
N PRO A 263 -8.50 -0.12 16.49
CA PRO A 263 -7.43 0.68 17.04
C PRO A 263 -6.14 0.42 16.26
N GLU A 264 -5.19 1.36 16.32
CA GLU A 264 -3.99 1.35 15.46
C GLU A 264 -3.02 0.21 15.76
N ASP A 265 -3.10 -0.35 16.95
CA ASP A 265 -2.35 -1.52 17.41
C ASP A 265 -3.04 -2.85 17.09
N ARG A 266 -4.22 -2.84 16.46
CA ARG A 266 -4.87 -4.06 16.01
C ARG A 266 -4.19 -4.59 14.75
N SER A 267 -3.84 -5.88 14.75
CA SER A 267 -3.30 -6.54 13.58
C SER A 267 -4.32 -6.59 12.41
N PRO A 268 -3.95 -6.16 11.20
CA PRO A 268 -4.71 -6.39 9.98
C PRO A 268 -4.37 -7.74 9.31
N GLY A 269 -3.66 -8.65 9.98
CA GLY A 269 -3.09 -9.86 9.38
C GLY A 269 -4.09 -10.81 8.72
N ARG A 270 -5.38 -10.71 9.05
CA ARG A 270 -6.45 -11.49 8.40
C ARG A 270 -6.80 -11.05 6.98
N VAL A 271 -6.23 -9.95 6.50
CA VAL A 271 -6.38 -9.52 5.10
C VAL A 271 -5.02 -9.31 4.44
N LEU A 272 -3.94 -9.80 5.04
CA LEU A 272 -2.59 -9.69 4.50
C LEU A 272 -2.07 -11.07 4.12
N LEU A 273 -1.62 -11.21 2.89
CA LEU A 273 -1.04 -12.44 2.37
C LEU A 273 0.43 -12.21 2.04
N LYS A 274 1.32 -12.80 2.84
CA LYS A 274 2.77 -12.74 2.63
C LYS A 274 3.17 -13.45 1.34
N LEU A 275 3.98 -12.77 0.52
CA LEU A 275 4.62 -13.33 -0.66
C LEU A 275 6.14 -13.46 -0.50
N SER A 276 6.78 -12.46 0.11
CA SER A 276 8.22 -12.48 0.35
C SER A 276 8.61 -11.68 1.60
N GLU A 277 9.77 -12.00 2.16
CA GLU A 277 10.40 -11.25 3.24
C GLU A 277 11.44 -10.28 2.68
N VAL A 278 11.57 -9.12 3.29
CA VAL A 278 12.66 -8.20 2.98
C VAL A 278 13.91 -8.64 3.76
N VAL A 279 14.91 -9.15 3.05
CA VAL A 279 16.15 -9.68 3.63
C VAL A 279 17.26 -8.63 3.76
N GLY A 280 17.12 -7.51 3.06
CA GLY A 280 18.08 -6.42 3.09
C GLY A 280 17.58 -5.19 2.37
N TYR A 281 18.45 -4.19 2.23
CA TYR A 281 18.17 -2.99 1.44
C TYR A 281 19.39 -2.63 0.61
N GLU A 282 19.15 -2.11 -0.60
CA GLU A 282 20.20 -1.57 -1.46
C GLU A 282 20.92 -0.41 -0.74
N PRO A 283 22.26 -0.40 -0.66
CA PRO A 283 22.99 0.62 0.11
C PRO A 283 22.76 2.07 -0.35
N GLN A 284 22.55 2.29 -1.64
CA GLN A 284 22.48 3.65 -2.21
C GLN A 284 21.06 4.23 -2.16
N LEU A 285 20.07 3.42 -2.54
CA LEU A 285 18.68 3.88 -2.71
C LEU A 285 17.77 3.41 -1.58
N GLY A 286 18.26 2.52 -0.71
CA GLY A 286 17.49 1.98 0.41
C GLY A 286 16.30 1.11 -0.02
N ARG A 287 16.22 0.71 -1.29
CA ARG A 287 15.18 -0.15 -1.85
C ARG A 287 15.25 -1.56 -1.23
N PRO A 288 14.12 -2.22 -0.97
CA PRO A 288 14.12 -3.53 -0.33
C PRO A 288 14.66 -4.62 -1.27
N ILE A 289 15.43 -5.53 -0.70
CA ILE A 289 15.85 -6.78 -1.34
C ILE A 289 14.94 -7.87 -0.81
N LEU A 290 14.19 -8.51 -1.71
CA LEU A 290 13.23 -9.55 -1.36
C LEU A 290 13.88 -10.93 -1.38
N SER A 291 13.46 -11.81 -0.46
CA SER A 291 13.91 -13.20 -0.46
C SER A 291 13.51 -13.90 -1.77
N GLY A 292 14.46 -14.61 -2.38
CA GLY A 292 14.33 -15.23 -3.69
C GLY A 292 14.56 -14.27 -4.88
N LEU A 293 14.89 -13.00 -4.62
CA LEU A 293 15.19 -11.94 -5.59
C LEU A 293 16.50 -11.20 -5.26
N GLU A 294 17.41 -11.84 -4.50
CA GLU A 294 18.60 -11.19 -3.96
C GLU A 294 19.60 -10.72 -5.03
N ASP A 295 19.65 -11.43 -6.17
CA ASP A 295 20.57 -11.15 -7.28
C ASP A 295 19.93 -10.24 -8.36
N GLU A 296 18.76 -9.67 -8.09
CA GLU A 296 18.02 -8.84 -9.04
C GLU A 296 17.99 -7.37 -8.65
N ALA A 297 17.88 -6.51 -9.66
CA ALA A 297 17.58 -5.11 -9.41
C ALA A 297 16.19 -4.98 -8.76
N PHE A 298 16.02 -3.99 -7.89
CA PHE A 298 14.71 -3.67 -7.32
C PHE A 298 13.64 -3.44 -8.38
N ARG A 299 12.41 -3.81 -8.02
CA ARG A 299 11.20 -3.80 -8.84
C ARG A 299 10.04 -3.28 -8.01
N ILE A 300 9.18 -2.45 -8.61
CA ILE A 300 8.04 -1.85 -7.91
C ILE A 300 6.98 -2.91 -7.63
N ASP A 301 6.73 -3.79 -8.60
CA ASP A 301 5.74 -4.86 -8.50
C ASP A 301 6.36 -6.21 -8.91
N PRO A 302 7.20 -6.82 -8.04
CA PRO A 302 7.96 -8.02 -8.37
C PRO A 302 7.12 -9.30 -8.40
N ILE A 303 5.79 -9.22 -8.41
CA ILE A 303 4.91 -10.39 -8.28
C ILE A 303 4.96 -11.25 -9.55
N VAL A 304 4.92 -10.63 -10.72
CA VAL A 304 5.04 -11.31 -12.01
C VAL A 304 6.10 -10.61 -12.84
N THR A 305 7.09 -11.37 -13.30
CA THR A 305 8.26 -10.83 -13.99
C THR A 305 8.58 -11.64 -15.23
N GLN A 306 9.06 -10.98 -16.28
CA GLN A 306 9.66 -11.61 -17.47
C GLN A 306 11.08 -11.08 -17.62
N GLY A 307 12.08 -11.93 -17.36
CA GLY A 307 13.46 -11.48 -17.25
C GLY A 307 13.58 -10.35 -16.21
N ARG A 308 14.01 -9.16 -16.63
CA ARG A 308 14.16 -7.95 -15.76
C ARG A 308 12.95 -7.02 -15.74
N ARG A 309 11.89 -7.34 -16.49
CA ARG A 309 10.70 -6.50 -16.60
C ARG A 309 9.62 -6.97 -15.65
N ASP A 310 8.91 -6.02 -15.05
CA ASP A 310 7.68 -6.28 -14.29
C ASP A 310 6.51 -6.37 -15.26
N ILE A 311 5.67 -7.39 -15.07
CA ILE A 311 4.46 -7.61 -15.86
C ILE A 311 3.27 -7.24 -14.98
N ALA A 312 2.44 -6.32 -15.46
CA ALA A 312 1.28 -5.89 -14.71
C ALA A 312 0.30 -7.07 -14.58
N ALA A 313 0.04 -7.47 -13.35
CA ALA A 313 -0.90 -8.53 -13.03
C ALA A 313 -2.10 -7.96 -12.28
N SER A 314 -3.25 -8.60 -12.46
CA SER A 314 -4.42 -8.41 -11.62
C SER A 314 -4.58 -9.60 -10.69
N PHE A 315 -5.12 -9.33 -9.50
CA PHE A 315 -5.27 -10.33 -8.44
C PHE A 315 -6.74 -10.50 -8.05
N PRO A 316 -7.62 -11.02 -8.94
CA PRO A 316 -9.00 -11.31 -8.57
C PRO A 316 -9.06 -12.10 -7.26
N THR A 317 -9.88 -11.64 -6.33
CA THR A 317 -9.98 -12.22 -5.00
C THR A 317 -11.44 -12.36 -4.62
N THR A 318 -11.81 -13.50 -4.05
CA THR A 318 -13.12 -13.75 -3.43
C THR A 318 -12.95 -14.38 -2.05
N PHE A 319 -13.92 -14.17 -1.17
CA PHE A 319 -13.87 -14.71 0.20
C PHE A 319 -14.99 -15.71 0.47
N SER A 320 -14.63 -16.76 1.20
CA SER A 320 -15.56 -17.70 1.84
C SER A 320 -15.43 -17.54 3.35
N ILE A 321 -16.53 -17.19 4.04
CA ILE A 321 -16.56 -17.02 5.50
C ILE A 321 -17.39 -18.15 6.09
N ASN A 322 -16.75 -18.98 6.91
CA ASN A 322 -17.43 -20.07 7.62
C ASN A 322 -17.84 -19.58 9.01
N ALA A 323 -19.15 -19.63 9.29
CA ALA A 323 -19.76 -19.23 10.56
C ALA A 323 -20.10 -20.47 11.40
N ASP A 324 -19.08 -21.22 11.84
CA ASP A 324 -19.27 -22.34 12.80
C ASP A 324 -19.13 -21.85 14.23
#